data_AF-A0A842YHM4-F1
#
_entry.id   AF-A0A842YHM4-F1
#
_cell.length_a   1.000
_cell.length_b   1.000
_cell.length_c   1.000
_cell.angle_alpha   90.00
_cell.angle_beta   90.00
_cell.angle_gamma   90.00
#
_symmetry.space_group_name_H-M   'P 1'
#
loop_
_entity.id
_entity.type
_entity.pdbx_description
1 polymer ?
#
loop_
_entity_poly.entity_id
_entity_poly.type
_entity_poly.pdbx_seq_one_letter_code
_entity_poly.pdbx_strand_id
1 'polypeptide(L)'
;MPFTPYHVGPALLVALLLYPLLDIPTFIVASLIFDLEPLAVILGLADWSMHGVFHSLTLGTIVGVVLALPMYLVKKYTKPIQIGRMPPKEYTIKDLILTSVLGIWLHIFLDVFIYSDLNLFYPIQWNPLVGLVPYQTIINFCLVSLPVAFIIYLIRSTFFGLKKPEEETKTVPVDEKVINKIPENEPYLLYFDPESAPAEEPVSAPVHEPEPISYPEPEPVIVPPALIPKYISEPQEPMIQNEIEPEIILGVDKTPVQWGIVGKSGTDRVAVDLNEPHIVFVCGKQGSGKGYTIGVLIEMLLSKTIPKISQVKKPATVIVFHKPREDVRSEFWSIIDPNLNFSEAQVLKDVYDVAPQRVITADNFRIFIDPFVYENERARFVEDYGTKAYPIAINPSRLTAEDWPYVLSIGRKG
;
A
#
# COMPACT_ATOMS: atom_id res chain seq x y z
N MET A 1 4.48 -5.27 3.66
CA MET A 1 4.20 -4.16 4.60
C MET A 1 5.54 -3.70 5.11
N PRO A 2 6.07 -2.55 4.66
CA PRO A 2 7.43 -2.12 4.99
C PRO A 2 7.39 -1.30 6.28
N PHE A 3 6.79 -1.87 7.33
CA PHE A 3 6.79 -1.21 8.63
C PHE A 3 7.00 -2.27 9.67
N THR A 4 8.23 -2.72 9.76
CA THR A 4 8.62 -3.71 10.74
C THR A 4 10.01 -3.34 11.19
N PRO A 5 10.26 -3.19 12.50
CA PRO A 5 11.60 -2.97 13.07
C PRO A 5 12.48 -4.23 12.93
N TYR A 6 12.36 -4.95 11.81
CA TYR A 6 13.14 -6.15 11.49
C TYR A 6 14.61 -5.80 11.33
N HIS A 7 14.94 -4.59 10.88
CA HIS A 7 16.32 -4.10 10.78
C HIS A 7 17.04 -4.00 12.14
N VAL A 8 16.31 -4.00 13.26
CA VAL A 8 16.90 -4.07 14.61
C VAL A 8 17.71 -5.35 14.80
N GLY A 9 17.27 -6.48 14.22
CA GLY A 9 17.99 -7.75 14.31
C GLY A 9 19.40 -7.65 13.72
N PRO A 10 19.54 -7.31 12.43
CA PRO A 10 20.85 -7.15 11.80
C PRO A 10 21.66 -6.03 12.44
N ALA A 11 21.01 -4.93 12.85
CA ALA A 11 21.69 -3.82 13.49
C ALA A 11 22.34 -4.23 14.82
N LEU A 12 21.57 -4.91 15.69
CA LEU A 12 22.07 -5.42 16.96
C LEU A 12 23.15 -6.48 16.74
N LEU A 13 22.97 -7.38 15.77
CA LEU A 13 23.96 -8.41 15.42
C LEU A 13 25.30 -7.79 15.01
N VAL A 14 25.30 -6.86 14.05
CA VAL A 14 26.50 -6.20 13.55
C VAL A 14 27.16 -5.37 14.65
N ALA A 15 26.37 -4.59 15.40
CA ALA A 15 26.89 -3.78 16.50
C ALA A 15 27.53 -4.63 17.61
N LEU A 16 26.94 -5.79 17.94
CA LEU A 16 27.52 -6.73 18.91
C LEU A 16 28.78 -7.43 18.39
N LEU A 17 28.82 -7.82 17.12
CA LEU A 17 30.00 -8.45 16.53
C LEU A 17 31.19 -7.48 16.52
N LEU A 18 30.93 -6.22 16.17
CA LEU A 18 31.93 -5.17 16.07
C LEU A 18 32.19 -4.42 17.39
N TYR A 19 31.47 -4.73 18.47
CA TYR A 19 31.72 -4.14 19.79
C TYR A 19 33.17 -4.41 20.24
N PRO A 20 33.94 -3.38 20.67
CA PRO A 20 33.54 -2.03 21.08
C PRO A 20 33.93 -0.95 20.04
N LEU A 21 34.11 -1.33 18.78
CA LEU A 21 34.44 -0.38 17.71
C LEU A 21 33.26 0.55 17.43
N LEU A 22 32.04 -0.03 17.44
CA LEU A 22 30.79 0.67 17.18
C LEU A 22 29.98 0.83 18.47
N ASP A 23 29.37 2.01 18.62
CA ASP A 23 28.46 2.26 19.73
C ASP A 23 27.09 1.62 19.50
N ILE A 24 26.75 0.62 20.31
CA ILE A 24 25.53 -0.19 20.10
C ILE A 24 24.25 0.66 20.07
N PRO A 25 23.97 1.56 21.05
CA PRO A 25 22.76 2.38 21.01
C PRO A 25 22.70 3.27 19.77
N THR A 26 23.80 3.95 19.42
CA THR A 26 23.87 4.81 18.23
C THR A 26 23.62 4.02 16.96
N PHE A 27 24.19 2.82 16.83
CA PHE A 27 24.02 2.00 15.64
C PHE A 27 22.57 1.54 15.45
N ILE A 28 21.89 1.16 16.55
CA ILE A 28 20.48 0.75 16.52
C ILE A 28 19.58 1.95 16.17
N VAL A 29 19.78 3.11 16.81
CA VAL A 29 19.01 4.32 16.51
C VAL A 29 19.19 4.73 15.05
N ALA A 30 20.43 4.70 14.55
CA ALA A 30 20.74 5.01 13.16
C ALA A 30 20.10 4.03 12.17
N SER A 31 19.97 2.76 12.52
CA SER A 31 19.28 1.76 11.69
C SER A 31 17.75 1.85 11.76
N LEU A 32 17.18 2.65 12.68
CA LEU A 32 15.74 2.78 12.91
C LEU A 32 15.17 4.14 12.45
N ILE A 33 16.01 5.17 12.38
CA ILE A 33 15.55 6.54 12.09
C ILE A 33 14.85 6.65 10.72
N PHE A 34 15.27 5.83 9.77
CA PHE A 34 14.71 5.81 8.42
C PHE A 34 13.38 5.08 8.31
N ASP A 35 13.06 4.18 9.25
CA ASP A 35 11.72 3.61 9.35
C ASP A 35 10.63 4.67 9.69
N LEU A 36 11.02 5.87 10.16
CA LEU A 36 10.09 6.96 10.48
C LEU A 36 9.48 7.62 9.24
N GLU A 37 10.21 7.66 8.12
CA GLU A 37 9.72 8.25 6.85
C GLU A 37 8.56 7.42 6.24
N PRO A 38 8.71 6.11 5.96
CA PRO A 38 7.60 5.29 5.48
C PRO A 38 6.49 5.16 6.53
N LEU A 39 6.80 5.23 7.84
CA LEU A 39 5.77 5.29 8.88
C LEU A 39 4.92 6.55 8.76
N ALA A 40 5.53 7.72 8.57
CA ALA A 40 4.80 8.98 8.41
C ALA A 40 3.88 8.92 7.19
N VAL A 41 4.34 8.37 6.07
CA VAL A 41 3.53 8.18 4.86
C VAL A 41 2.38 7.20 5.10
N ILE A 42 2.62 6.08 5.79
CA ILE A 42 1.57 5.10 6.16
C ILE A 42 0.51 5.72 7.08
N LEU A 43 0.92 6.61 7.99
CA LEU A 43 0.01 7.30 8.91
C LEU A 43 -0.73 8.48 8.25
N GLY A 44 -0.50 8.76 6.97
CA GLY A 44 -1.08 9.91 6.27
C GLY A 44 -0.54 11.26 6.76
N LEU A 45 0.66 11.28 7.34
CA LEU A 45 1.34 12.49 7.81
C LEU A 45 2.25 13.09 6.72
N ALA A 46 2.47 12.38 5.61
CA ALA A 46 3.33 12.82 4.51
C ALA A 46 2.83 12.24 3.16
N ASP A 47 2.91 13.07 2.10
CA ASP A 47 2.36 12.76 0.77
C ASP A 47 3.45 12.43 -0.29
N TRP A 48 4.65 12.06 0.14
CA TRP A 48 5.78 11.73 -0.73
C TRP A 48 6.09 10.22 -0.78
N SER A 49 7.05 9.81 -1.61
CA SER A 49 7.48 8.41 -1.75
C SER A 49 7.85 7.77 -0.41
N MET A 50 7.54 6.48 -0.27
CA MET A 50 7.81 5.67 0.93
C MET A 50 9.31 5.60 1.26
N HIS A 51 10.17 5.49 0.24
CA HIS A 51 11.62 5.47 0.37
C HIS A 51 12.21 6.61 -0.48
N GLY A 52 11.88 7.83 -0.08
CA GLY A 52 12.22 9.07 -0.79
C GLY A 52 13.71 9.41 -0.80
N VAL A 53 14.00 10.71 -0.84
CA VAL A 53 15.37 11.23 -1.05
C VAL A 53 16.34 10.83 0.07
N PHE A 54 15.83 10.67 1.30
CA PHE A 54 16.63 10.32 2.46
C PHE A 54 17.11 8.86 2.44
N HIS A 55 16.36 7.95 1.81
CA HIS A 55 16.72 6.54 1.62
C HIS A 55 17.76 6.34 0.50
N SER A 56 18.79 7.17 0.45
CA SER A 56 19.94 7.05 -0.46
C SER A 56 21.25 7.04 0.31
N LEU A 57 22.30 6.37 -0.21
CA LEU A 57 23.60 6.36 0.48
C LEU A 57 24.20 7.77 0.60
N THR A 58 23.97 8.64 -0.39
CA THR A 58 24.48 10.01 -0.39
C THR A 58 23.78 10.87 0.67
N LEU A 59 22.45 11.00 0.61
CA LEU A 59 21.72 11.82 1.58
C LEU A 59 21.65 11.17 2.97
N GLY A 60 21.60 9.85 3.04
CA GLY A 60 21.68 9.10 4.29
C GLY A 60 23.00 9.30 5.04
N THR A 61 24.11 9.52 4.34
CA THR A 61 25.37 9.90 4.99
C THR A 61 25.25 11.25 5.70
N ILE A 62 24.57 12.23 5.08
CA ILE A 62 24.33 13.54 5.69
C ILE A 62 23.47 13.38 6.94
N VAL A 63 22.40 12.59 6.87
CA VAL A 63 21.55 12.30 8.04
C VAL A 63 22.36 11.63 9.15
N GLY A 64 23.24 10.68 8.83
CA GLY A 64 24.13 10.04 9.81
C GLY A 64 25.04 11.03 10.52
N VAL A 65 25.70 11.91 9.76
CA VAL A 65 26.54 12.97 10.33
C VAL A 65 25.74 13.88 11.26
N VAL A 66 24.51 14.26 10.87
CA VAL A 66 23.61 15.08 11.71
C VAL A 66 23.17 14.33 12.96
N LEU A 67 22.82 13.04 12.85
CA LEU A 67 22.37 12.17 13.95
C LEU A 67 23.46 11.95 15.01
N ALA A 68 24.75 12.01 14.64
CA ALA A 68 25.83 11.86 15.60
C ALA A 68 25.83 12.92 16.70
N LEU A 69 25.36 14.15 16.40
CA LEU A 69 25.30 15.24 17.38
C LEU A 69 24.31 14.99 18.52
N PRO A 70 23.01 14.72 18.29
CA PRO A 70 22.09 14.40 19.38
C PRO A 70 22.53 13.15 20.14
N MET A 71 23.07 12.13 19.46
CA MET A 71 23.63 10.95 20.14
C MET A 71 24.80 11.30 21.05
N TYR A 72 25.70 12.19 20.63
CA TYR A 72 26.79 12.69 21.47
C TYR A 72 26.28 13.45 22.70
N LEU A 73 25.22 14.25 22.56
CA LEU A 73 24.61 14.98 23.67
C LEU A 73 23.93 14.05 24.68
N VAL A 74 23.17 13.06 24.20
CA VAL A 74 22.55 12.05 25.05
C VAL A 74 23.61 11.27 25.80
N LYS A 75 24.74 10.98 25.16
CA LYS A 75 25.81 10.17 25.74
C LYS A 75 26.46 10.78 26.98
N LYS A 76 26.46 12.11 27.10
CA LYS A 76 26.92 12.80 28.32
C LYS A 76 26.15 12.40 29.58
N TYR A 77 24.93 11.88 29.42
CA TYR A 77 24.05 11.49 30.52
C TYR A 77 23.90 9.97 30.66
N THR A 78 24.46 9.18 29.74
CA THR A 78 24.37 7.72 29.78
C THR A 78 25.67 7.09 30.25
N LYS A 79 25.60 6.05 31.08
CA LYS A 79 26.79 5.30 31.49
C LYS A 79 27.33 4.48 30.31
N PRO A 80 28.66 4.38 30.15
CA PRO A 80 29.27 3.49 29.17
C PRO A 80 28.81 2.05 29.34
N ILE A 81 28.46 1.40 28.23
CA ILE A 81 28.01 0.02 28.24
C ILE A 81 29.23 -0.90 28.33
N GLN A 82 29.22 -1.81 29.30
CA GLN A 82 30.19 -2.89 29.42
C GLN A 82 29.53 -4.23 29.05
N ILE A 83 30.08 -4.93 28.07
CA ILE A 83 29.65 -6.28 27.68
C ILE A 83 30.77 -7.27 27.98
N GLY A 84 30.52 -8.19 28.91
CA GLY A 84 31.50 -9.17 29.36
C GLY A 84 32.73 -8.54 30.01
N ARG A 85 33.92 -8.99 29.61
CA ARG A 85 35.22 -8.48 30.11
C ARG A 85 35.77 -7.29 29.34
N MET A 86 35.14 -6.90 28.23
CA MET A 86 35.60 -5.76 27.44
C MET A 86 35.38 -4.48 28.26
N PRO A 87 36.40 -3.66 28.52
CA PRO A 87 36.19 -2.42 29.26
C PRO A 87 35.24 -1.49 28.50
N PRO A 88 34.42 -0.71 29.22
CA PRO A 88 33.61 0.31 28.59
C PRO A 88 34.48 1.29 27.79
N LYS A 89 34.10 1.56 26.54
CA LYS A 89 34.77 2.55 25.69
C LYS A 89 33.99 3.87 25.73
N GLU A 90 34.70 4.97 25.95
CA GLU A 90 34.19 6.31 25.68
C GLU A 90 34.30 6.60 24.18
N TYR A 91 33.21 7.06 23.58
CA TYR A 91 33.14 7.29 22.14
C TYR A 91 33.27 8.78 21.84
N THR A 92 34.20 9.12 20.96
CA THR A 92 34.35 10.49 20.44
C THR A 92 33.24 10.80 19.44
N ILE A 93 33.06 12.09 19.11
CA ILE A 93 32.12 12.47 18.04
C ILE A 93 32.44 11.80 16.71
N LYS A 94 33.72 11.54 16.41
CA LYS A 94 34.14 10.84 15.18
C LYS A 94 33.69 9.38 15.18
N ASP A 95 33.80 8.70 16.33
CA ASP A 95 33.31 7.33 16.47
C ASP A 95 31.78 7.27 16.28
N LEU A 96 31.05 8.27 16.79
CA LEU A 96 29.60 8.36 16.65
C LEU A 96 29.15 8.69 15.23
N ILE A 97 29.87 9.55 14.50
CA ILE A 97 29.66 9.80 13.07
C ILE A 97 29.85 8.50 12.29
N LEU A 98 30.96 7.78 12.52
CA LEU A 98 31.20 6.50 11.85
C LEU A 98 30.10 5.48 12.17
N THR A 99 29.73 5.38 13.45
CA THR A 99 28.71 4.43 13.91
C THR A 99 27.34 4.72 13.30
N SER A 100 26.92 5.99 13.27
CA SER A 100 25.63 6.40 12.72
C SER A 100 25.56 6.25 11.20
N VAL A 101 26.61 6.63 10.47
CA VAL A 101 26.67 6.43 9.01
C VAL A 101 26.60 4.93 8.67
N LEU A 102 27.36 4.08 9.36
CA LEU A 102 27.32 2.63 9.12
C LEU A 102 25.96 2.01 9.48
N GLY A 103 25.29 2.50 10.53
CA GLY A 103 23.94 2.04 10.89
C GLY A 103 22.90 2.38 9.83
N ILE A 104 22.92 3.62 9.32
CA ILE A 104 22.05 4.05 8.21
C ILE A 104 22.37 3.27 6.94
N TRP A 105 23.65 3.09 6.60
CA TRP A 105 24.03 2.33 5.41
C TRP A 105 23.60 0.87 5.51
N LEU A 106 23.66 0.25 6.69
CA LEU A 106 23.13 -1.10 6.87
C LEU A 106 21.63 -1.16 6.58
N HIS A 107 20.85 -0.20 7.09
CA HIS A 107 19.41 -0.12 6.82
C HIS A 107 19.14 0.03 5.32
N ILE A 108 19.73 1.04 4.66
CA ILE A 108 19.56 1.28 3.22
C ILE A 108 19.99 0.06 2.40
N PHE A 109 21.08 -0.61 2.81
CA PHE A 109 21.58 -1.79 2.11
C PHE A 109 20.67 -3.01 2.25
N LEU A 110 19.86 -3.11 3.31
CA LEU A 110 18.84 -4.16 3.41
C LEU A 110 17.64 -3.83 2.52
N ASP A 111 17.26 -2.54 2.47
CA ASP A 111 16.13 -2.04 1.72
C ASP A 111 16.34 -1.98 0.21
N VAL A 112 17.58 -1.75 -0.25
CA VAL A 112 17.92 -1.64 -1.68
C VAL A 112 17.57 -2.91 -2.46
N PHE A 113 17.60 -4.08 -1.83
CA PHE A 113 17.22 -5.34 -2.47
C PHE A 113 15.70 -5.51 -2.60
N ILE A 114 14.92 -4.80 -1.77
CA ILE A 114 13.48 -4.99 -1.63
C ILE A 114 12.70 -3.93 -2.41
N TYR A 115 13.06 -2.65 -2.26
CA TYR A 115 12.22 -1.54 -2.70
C TYR A 115 12.70 -0.95 -4.03
N SER A 116 11.79 -0.88 -4.99
CA SER A 116 12.04 -0.33 -6.32
C SER A 116 11.98 1.20 -6.36
N ASP A 117 11.33 1.85 -5.38
CA ASP A 117 11.27 3.31 -5.26
C ASP A 117 12.51 3.90 -4.56
N LEU A 118 13.34 3.06 -3.94
CA LEU A 118 14.59 3.46 -3.31
C LEU A 118 15.66 3.79 -4.35
N ASN A 119 16.37 4.91 -4.18
CA ASN A 119 17.46 5.33 -5.06
C ASN A 119 18.82 5.16 -4.38
N LEU A 120 19.70 4.28 -4.90
CA LEU A 120 20.95 3.95 -4.23
C LEU A 120 21.88 5.16 -4.07
N PHE A 121 21.96 6.01 -5.10
CA PHE A 121 22.79 7.22 -5.12
C PHE A 121 21.99 8.43 -5.61
N TYR A 122 21.42 9.24 -4.72
CA TYR A 122 20.78 10.49 -5.13
C TYR A 122 21.82 11.50 -5.66
N PRO A 123 21.57 12.24 -6.77
CA PRO A 123 20.30 12.39 -7.51
C PRO A 123 20.05 11.37 -8.63
N ILE A 124 20.91 10.37 -8.80
CA ILE A 124 20.71 9.31 -9.79
C ILE A 124 19.55 8.43 -9.33
N GLN A 125 18.43 8.51 -10.04
CA GLN A 125 17.24 7.73 -9.72
C GLN A 125 17.36 6.31 -10.28
N TRP A 126 18.27 5.52 -9.69
CA TRP A 126 18.55 4.16 -10.14
C TRP A 126 18.93 3.27 -8.97
N ASN A 127 18.37 2.06 -8.99
CA ASN A 127 18.70 0.99 -8.06
C ASN A 127 19.04 -0.29 -8.85
N PRO A 128 20.33 -0.63 -9.02
CA PRO A 128 20.74 -1.85 -9.71
C PRO A 128 20.56 -3.12 -8.89
N LEU A 129 20.33 -3.02 -7.58
CA LEU A 129 20.36 -4.16 -6.67
C LEU A 129 18.98 -4.69 -6.34
N VAL A 130 17.91 -3.98 -6.72
CA VAL A 130 16.54 -4.41 -6.51
C VAL A 130 16.29 -5.78 -7.13
N GLY A 131 15.76 -6.71 -6.35
CA GLY A 131 15.45 -8.06 -6.79
C GLY A 131 16.64 -9.03 -6.91
N LEU A 132 17.89 -8.59 -6.69
CA LEU A 132 19.05 -9.50 -6.69
C LEU A 132 19.01 -10.52 -5.54
N VAL A 133 18.40 -10.13 -4.41
CA VAL A 133 18.17 -11.01 -3.27
C VAL A 133 16.66 -11.14 -3.07
N PRO A 134 16.11 -12.36 -2.99
CA PRO A 134 14.68 -12.53 -2.78
C PRO A 134 14.20 -11.84 -1.49
N TYR A 135 13.04 -11.18 -1.56
CA TYR A 135 12.40 -10.53 -0.41
C TYR A 135 12.37 -11.43 0.83
N GLN A 136 12.00 -12.71 0.65
CA GLN A 136 11.90 -13.66 1.75
C GLN A 136 13.25 -13.92 2.43
N THR A 137 14.35 -13.87 1.68
CA THR A 137 15.70 -14.06 2.22
C THR A 137 16.09 -12.90 3.12
N ILE A 138 15.83 -11.66 2.72
CA ILE A 138 16.13 -10.47 3.54
C ILE A 138 15.28 -10.48 4.83
N ILE A 139 13.99 -10.79 4.74
CA ILE A 139 13.11 -10.90 5.91
C ILE A 139 13.57 -12.01 6.85
N ASN A 140 13.90 -13.19 6.33
CA ASN A 140 14.40 -14.30 7.14
C ASN A 140 15.73 -13.94 7.82
N PHE A 141 16.64 -13.26 7.10
CA PHE A 141 17.88 -12.77 7.67
C PHE A 141 17.63 -11.82 8.85
N CYS A 142 16.71 -10.87 8.67
CA CYS A 142 16.34 -9.94 9.74
C CYS A 142 15.70 -10.65 10.94
N LEU A 143 14.80 -11.60 10.72
CA LEU A 143 14.15 -12.38 11.78
C LEU A 143 15.14 -13.26 12.56
N VAL A 144 16.09 -13.90 11.88
CA VAL A 144 17.07 -14.82 12.49
C VAL A 144 18.20 -14.06 13.18
N SER A 145 18.59 -12.90 12.67
CA SER A 145 19.68 -12.11 13.25
C SER A 145 19.43 -11.65 14.69
N LEU A 146 18.18 -11.37 15.08
CA LEU A 146 17.82 -10.96 16.44
C LEU A 146 18.07 -12.06 17.50
N PRO A 147 17.55 -13.30 17.37
CA PRO A 147 17.87 -14.38 18.30
C PRO A 147 19.36 -14.75 18.27
N VAL A 148 20.01 -14.69 17.09
CA VAL A 148 21.47 -14.92 17.00
C VAL A 148 22.25 -13.84 17.76
N ALA A 149 21.88 -12.57 17.62
CA ALA A 149 22.47 -11.47 18.37
C ALA A 149 22.31 -11.66 19.89
N PHE A 150 21.13 -12.11 20.33
CA PHE A 150 20.87 -12.43 21.73
C PHE A 150 21.75 -13.58 22.24
N ILE A 151 21.91 -14.65 21.45
CA ILE A 151 22.81 -15.77 21.79
C ILE A 151 24.26 -15.26 21.92
N ILE A 152 24.73 -14.45 20.97
CA ILE A 152 26.09 -13.87 21.02
C ILE A 152 26.26 -12.99 22.26
N TYR A 153 25.26 -12.17 22.58
CA TYR A 153 25.27 -11.36 23.80
C TYR A 153 25.40 -12.22 25.06
N LEU A 154 24.59 -13.29 25.18
CA LEU A 154 24.65 -14.21 26.30
C LEU A 154 26.02 -14.89 26.41
N ILE A 155 26.57 -15.39 25.30
CA ILE A 155 27.92 -15.98 25.27
C ILE A 155 28.96 -14.97 25.75
N ARG A 156 28.94 -13.74 25.24
CA ARG A 156 29.89 -12.69 25.67
C ARG A 156 29.72 -12.32 27.14
N SER A 157 28.51 -12.40 27.69
CA SER A 157 28.26 -12.16 29.11
C SER A 157 28.64 -13.32 30.04
N THR A 158 28.54 -14.59 29.59
CA THR A 158 28.66 -15.78 30.45
C THR A 158 29.99 -16.52 30.28
N PHE A 159 30.43 -16.78 29.05
CA PHE A 159 31.64 -17.56 28.76
C PHE A 159 32.93 -16.87 29.20
N PHE A 160 32.92 -15.54 29.31
CA PHE A 160 34.04 -14.76 29.82
C PHE A 160 33.84 -14.31 31.29
N GLY A 161 32.76 -14.74 31.96
CA GLY A 161 32.40 -14.32 33.32
C GLY A 161 32.95 -15.17 34.47
N LEU A 162 33.55 -16.35 34.21
CA LEU A 162 34.04 -17.24 35.28
C LEU A 162 35.47 -16.90 35.72
N LYS A 163 35.60 -15.82 36.51
CA LYS A 163 36.47 -15.76 37.70
C LYS A 163 36.20 -14.43 38.42
N LYS A 164 35.56 -14.50 39.57
CA LYS A 164 35.50 -13.43 40.57
C LYS A 164 36.21 -13.93 41.83
N PRO A 165 36.90 -13.05 42.56
CA PRO A 165 36.69 -13.07 44.00
C PRO A 165 36.34 -11.70 44.59
N GLU A 166 35.67 -11.83 45.73
CA GLU A 166 35.45 -10.91 46.85
C GLU A 166 34.31 -9.88 46.75
N GLU A 167 33.26 -10.25 47.47
CA GLU A 167 32.19 -9.42 48.02
C GLU A 167 32.73 -8.58 49.18
N GLU A 168 32.41 -7.29 49.19
CA GLU A 168 32.20 -6.56 50.43
C GLU A 168 30.75 -6.10 50.48
N THR A 169 30.02 -6.83 51.32
CA THR A 169 28.63 -6.66 51.69
C THR A 169 28.50 -5.42 52.59
N LYS A 170 27.73 -4.42 52.16
CA LYS A 170 27.10 -3.48 53.10
C LYS A 170 25.62 -3.34 52.76
N THR A 171 24.81 -3.67 53.74
CA THR A 171 23.37 -3.84 53.68
C THR A 171 22.65 -2.73 54.46
N VAL A 172 21.45 -2.38 53.94
CA VAL A 172 20.24 -1.80 54.56
C VAL A 172 20.26 -0.29 54.94
N PRO A 173 19.12 0.46 54.96
CA PRO A 173 17.74 0.17 54.52
C PRO A 173 17.15 1.09 53.44
N VAL A 174 16.04 0.61 52.87
CA VAL A 174 15.03 1.34 52.09
C VAL A 174 14.05 1.99 53.07
N ASP A 175 13.84 3.31 52.93
CA ASP A 175 12.75 4.02 53.62
C ASP A 175 11.49 4.01 52.74
N GLU A 176 10.45 3.38 53.27
CA GLU A 176 9.05 3.51 52.86
C GLU A 176 8.58 4.97 53.02
N LYS A 177 8.10 5.59 51.94
CA LYS A 177 7.30 6.82 52.01
C LYS A 177 5.84 6.52 51.65
N VAL A 178 5.09 6.27 52.72
CA VAL A 178 3.74 6.77 53.04
C VAL A 178 2.82 7.09 51.85
N ILE A 179 1.88 6.18 51.65
CA ILE A 179 0.62 6.38 50.91
C ILE A 179 -0.24 7.37 51.70
N ASN A 180 -0.44 8.57 51.17
CA ASN A 180 -1.48 9.47 51.65
C ASN A 180 -2.82 9.12 51.00
N LYS A 181 -3.72 8.60 51.84
CA LYS A 181 -5.15 8.48 51.57
C LYS A 181 -5.74 9.87 51.28
N ILE A 182 -6.51 9.98 50.21
CA ILE A 182 -7.43 11.10 49.96
C ILE A 182 -8.86 10.55 50.11
N PRO A 183 -9.74 11.22 50.87
CA PRO A 183 -11.05 10.70 51.25
C PRO A 183 -12.09 10.72 50.12
N GLU A 184 -13.05 9.80 50.23
CA GLU A 184 -14.31 9.74 49.49
C GLU A 184 -15.29 10.85 49.92
N ASN A 185 -16.20 11.18 48.98
CA ASN A 185 -17.42 11.99 49.09
C ASN A 185 -17.26 13.51 49.21
N GLU A 186 -17.60 14.23 48.13
CA GLU A 186 -18.79 15.10 48.04
C GLU A 186 -18.94 15.75 46.63
N PRO A 187 -20.15 16.19 46.23
CA PRO A 187 -20.60 16.28 44.84
C PRO A 187 -20.28 17.63 44.19
N TYR A 188 -19.99 17.64 42.89
CA TYR A 188 -19.89 18.88 42.13
C TYR A 188 -21.15 19.13 41.30
N LEU A 189 -21.78 20.26 41.62
CA LEU A 189 -22.99 20.85 41.07
C LEU A 189 -22.94 21.07 39.56
N LEU A 190 -24.01 20.66 38.87
CA LEU A 190 -24.46 21.30 37.65
C LEU A 190 -25.24 22.56 38.04
N TYR A 191 -24.73 23.74 37.67
CA TYR A 191 -25.51 24.97 37.74
C TYR A 191 -26.58 24.93 36.65
N PHE A 192 -27.84 24.84 37.09
CA PHE A 192 -29.03 25.15 36.31
C PHE A 192 -29.26 26.65 36.47
N ASP A 193 -29.29 27.38 35.36
CA ASP A 193 -29.68 28.79 35.33
C ASP A 193 -31.21 28.88 35.15
N PRO A 194 -31.97 29.37 36.14
CA PRO A 194 -33.41 29.41 36.11
C PRO A 194 -33.90 30.83 35.81
N GLU A 195 -33.57 31.42 34.67
CA GLU A 195 -34.20 32.67 34.22
C GLU A 195 -34.06 32.88 32.70
N SER A 196 -34.95 32.26 31.93
CA SER A 196 -35.48 32.83 30.67
C SER A 196 -36.54 31.93 30.05
N ALA A 197 -37.76 32.05 30.58
CA ALA A 197 -38.98 31.71 29.85
C ALA A 197 -39.78 33.02 29.63
N PRO A 198 -40.86 33.01 28.83
CA PRO A 198 -40.88 33.42 27.43
C PRO A 198 -41.62 34.75 27.22
N ALA A 199 -41.50 35.35 26.04
CA ALA A 199 -42.42 36.40 25.58
C ALA A 199 -42.90 36.14 24.15
N GLU A 200 -44.23 36.08 24.04
CA GLU A 200 -45.14 36.36 22.90
C GLU A 200 -44.69 37.62 22.12
N GLU A 201 -45.03 37.93 20.86
CA GLU A 201 -45.91 37.51 19.74
C GLU A 201 -45.40 38.39 18.51
N PRO A 202 -45.90 38.39 17.24
CA PRO A 202 -47.28 38.16 16.78
C PRO A 202 -47.46 37.46 15.41
N VAL A 203 -48.74 37.33 15.05
CA VAL A 203 -49.32 36.65 13.90
C VAL A 203 -49.54 37.58 12.68
N SER A 204 -49.18 37.07 11.49
CA SER A 204 -49.74 37.27 10.13
C SER A 204 -49.60 38.60 9.34
N ALA A 205 -49.10 38.45 8.10
CA ALA A 205 -49.62 39.05 6.85
C ALA A 205 -49.14 38.21 5.63
N PRO A 206 -49.86 38.15 4.49
CA PRO A 206 -49.78 37.05 3.53
C PRO A 206 -48.57 37.15 2.58
N VAL A 207 -47.99 35.98 2.29
CA VAL A 207 -46.92 35.83 1.27
C VAL A 207 -47.58 35.83 -0.12
N HIS A 208 -47.13 36.75 -0.97
CA HIS A 208 -47.48 36.78 -2.38
C HIS A 208 -46.84 35.59 -3.11
N GLU A 209 -47.65 34.83 -3.83
CA GLU A 209 -47.22 33.79 -4.76
C GLU A 209 -46.54 34.45 -5.97
N PRO A 210 -45.27 34.10 -6.31
CA PRO A 210 -44.64 34.66 -7.49
C PRO A 210 -45.20 34.01 -8.76
N GLU A 211 -45.44 34.83 -9.79
CA GLU A 211 -45.93 34.39 -11.09
C GLU A 211 -44.96 33.42 -11.79
N PRO A 212 -45.47 32.46 -12.60
CA PRO A 212 -44.66 31.45 -13.25
C PRO A 212 -43.77 32.06 -14.34
N ILE A 213 -42.47 31.81 -14.26
CA ILE A 213 -41.50 32.15 -15.31
C ILE A 213 -41.72 31.18 -16.47
N SER A 214 -42.00 31.71 -17.66
CA SER A 214 -42.14 30.93 -18.89
C SER A 214 -40.76 30.43 -19.36
N TYR A 215 -40.58 29.12 -19.44
CA TYR A 215 -39.42 28.52 -20.08
C TYR A 215 -39.58 28.54 -21.61
N PRO A 216 -38.53 28.82 -22.39
CA PRO A 216 -38.58 28.66 -23.83
C PRO A 216 -38.84 27.20 -24.20
N GLU A 217 -39.65 27.01 -25.24
CA GLU A 217 -40.05 25.71 -25.78
C GLU A 217 -38.79 24.90 -26.19
N PRO A 218 -38.61 23.65 -25.70
CA PRO A 218 -37.43 22.87 -26.01
C PRO A 218 -37.37 22.54 -27.50
N GLU A 219 -36.19 22.67 -28.10
CA GLU A 219 -35.92 22.22 -29.47
C GLU A 219 -36.38 20.76 -29.66
N PRO A 220 -36.88 20.39 -30.85
CA PRO A 220 -37.44 19.07 -31.08
C PRO A 220 -36.38 17.99 -30.82
N VAL A 221 -36.69 17.15 -29.84
CA VAL A 221 -35.91 15.96 -29.49
C VAL A 221 -35.76 15.09 -30.74
N ILE A 222 -34.53 15.00 -31.25
CA ILE A 222 -34.15 13.92 -32.15
C ILE A 222 -34.17 12.65 -31.31
N VAL A 223 -35.31 11.93 -31.32
CA VAL A 223 -35.43 10.61 -30.70
C VAL A 223 -34.51 9.68 -31.51
N PRO A 224 -33.42 9.13 -30.94
CA PRO A 224 -32.71 8.05 -31.60
C PRO A 224 -33.71 6.91 -31.78
N PRO A 225 -33.82 6.31 -32.97
CA PRO A 225 -34.75 5.21 -33.19
C PRO A 225 -34.50 4.16 -32.12
N ALA A 226 -35.60 3.66 -31.53
CA ALA A 226 -35.58 2.59 -30.55
C ALA A 226 -34.56 1.53 -30.99
N LEU A 227 -33.53 1.32 -30.17
CA LEU A 227 -32.59 0.21 -30.32
C LEU A 227 -33.35 -1.08 -30.04
N ILE A 228 -34.17 -1.51 -31.00
CA ILE A 228 -34.36 -2.92 -31.26
C ILE A 228 -32.94 -3.39 -31.57
N PRO A 229 -32.32 -4.28 -30.77
CA PRO A 229 -31.04 -4.85 -31.15
C PRO A 229 -31.29 -5.62 -32.45
N LYS A 230 -31.03 -4.95 -33.56
CA LYS A 230 -30.75 -5.59 -34.83
C LYS A 230 -29.50 -6.41 -34.53
N TYR A 231 -29.69 -7.68 -34.21
CA TYR A 231 -28.67 -8.71 -34.38
C TYR A 231 -28.36 -8.78 -35.88
N ILE A 232 -27.72 -7.75 -36.39
CA ILE A 232 -26.91 -7.86 -37.58
C ILE A 232 -25.80 -8.78 -37.09
N SER A 233 -25.86 -10.03 -37.54
CA SER A 233 -24.75 -10.96 -37.40
C SER A 233 -23.57 -10.35 -38.15
N GLU A 234 -22.81 -9.51 -37.47
CA GLU A 234 -21.50 -9.09 -37.93
C GLU A 234 -20.74 -10.37 -38.31
N PRO A 235 -20.07 -10.41 -39.47
CA PRO A 235 -19.27 -11.56 -39.87
C PRO A 235 -18.33 -11.90 -38.71
N GLN A 236 -18.53 -13.06 -38.07
CA GLN A 236 -17.67 -13.46 -36.98
C GLN A 236 -16.28 -13.74 -37.57
N GLU A 237 -15.31 -12.90 -37.21
CA GLU A 237 -13.93 -13.19 -37.51
C GLU A 237 -13.57 -14.57 -36.95
N PRO A 238 -12.84 -15.39 -37.74
CA PRO A 238 -12.41 -16.70 -37.28
C PRO A 238 -11.55 -16.55 -36.02
N MET A 239 -11.76 -17.43 -35.04
CA MET A 239 -10.97 -17.44 -33.82
C MET A 239 -9.52 -17.80 -34.17
N ILE A 240 -8.58 -16.96 -33.73
CA ILE A 240 -7.15 -17.28 -33.82
C ILE A 240 -6.90 -18.41 -32.82
N GLN A 241 -6.49 -19.57 -33.34
CA GLN A 241 -6.09 -20.71 -32.52
C GLN A 241 -4.77 -20.39 -31.83
N ASN A 242 -4.67 -20.75 -30.56
CA ASN A 242 -3.40 -20.65 -29.84
C ASN A 242 -2.50 -21.84 -30.19
N GLU A 243 -1.19 -21.64 -30.18
CA GLU A 243 -0.21 -22.70 -30.46
C GLU A 243 -0.02 -23.67 -29.27
N ILE A 244 -0.61 -23.33 -28.12
CA ILE A 244 -0.52 -24.10 -26.89
C ILE A 244 -1.90 -24.59 -26.46
N GLU A 245 -1.92 -25.73 -25.79
CA GLU A 245 -3.06 -26.19 -25.01
C GLU A 245 -2.67 -26.23 -23.53
N PRO A 246 -3.48 -25.67 -22.62
CA PRO A 246 -3.22 -25.76 -21.19
C PRO A 246 -3.41 -27.19 -20.67
N GLU A 247 -2.51 -27.63 -19.80
CA GLU A 247 -2.55 -28.97 -19.22
C GLU A 247 -3.62 -29.11 -18.12
N ILE A 248 -3.89 -28.02 -17.40
CA ILE A 248 -4.90 -27.97 -16.34
C ILE A 248 -5.89 -26.85 -16.66
N ILE A 249 -7.19 -27.17 -16.67
CA ILE A 249 -8.26 -26.20 -16.89
C ILE A 249 -9.19 -26.19 -15.68
N LEU A 250 -9.43 -24.99 -15.15
CA LEU A 250 -10.32 -24.75 -14.02
C LEU A 250 -11.69 -24.24 -14.49
N GLY A 251 -12.76 -24.76 -13.89
CA GLY A 251 -14.14 -24.31 -14.13
C GLY A 251 -14.97 -25.19 -15.06
N VAL A 252 -14.38 -26.20 -15.71
CA VAL A 252 -15.07 -27.04 -16.69
C VAL A 252 -14.43 -28.42 -16.80
N ASP A 253 -15.21 -29.47 -17.12
CA ASP A 253 -14.72 -30.84 -17.29
C ASP A 253 -14.18 -31.13 -18.71
N LYS A 254 -14.41 -30.22 -19.65
CA LYS A 254 -14.05 -30.33 -21.08
C LYS A 254 -13.29 -29.08 -21.50
N THR A 255 -12.47 -29.18 -22.55
CA THR A 255 -11.76 -28.01 -23.08
C THR A 255 -12.75 -26.93 -23.56
N PRO A 256 -12.75 -25.74 -22.95
CA PRO A 256 -13.65 -24.65 -23.33
C PRO A 256 -13.16 -23.96 -24.60
N VAL A 257 -14.07 -23.30 -25.31
CA VAL A 257 -13.72 -22.52 -26.52
C VAL A 257 -12.81 -21.35 -26.16
N GLN A 258 -13.07 -20.71 -25.02
CA GLN A 258 -12.29 -19.58 -24.51
C GLN A 258 -11.63 -19.94 -23.18
N TRP A 259 -10.34 -19.65 -23.06
CA TRP A 259 -9.57 -19.91 -21.84
C TRP A 259 -8.43 -18.91 -21.69
N GLY A 260 -7.89 -18.81 -20.48
CA GLY A 260 -6.73 -17.95 -20.19
C GLY A 260 -5.83 -18.54 -19.12
N ILE A 261 -4.51 -18.49 -19.33
CA ILE A 261 -3.50 -18.93 -18.35
C ILE A 261 -3.49 -17.98 -17.16
N VAL A 262 -3.61 -18.53 -15.95
CA VAL A 262 -3.48 -17.78 -14.69
C VAL A 262 -2.21 -18.12 -13.92
N GLY A 263 -1.51 -19.19 -14.29
CA GLY A 263 -0.30 -19.61 -13.60
C GLY A 263 0.26 -20.94 -14.07
N LYS A 264 1.14 -21.51 -13.25
CA LYS A 264 1.68 -22.86 -13.38
C LYS A 264 1.60 -23.62 -12.07
N SER A 265 1.38 -24.93 -12.16
CA SER A 265 1.53 -25.87 -11.06
C SER A 265 2.65 -26.86 -11.43
N GLY A 266 3.85 -26.61 -10.92
CA GLY A 266 5.04 -27.32 -11.41
C GLY A 266 5.36 -26.91 -12.85
N THR A 267 5.34 -27.87 -13.77
CA THR A 267 5.54 -27.62 -15.21
C THR A 267 4.25 -27.28 -15.95
N ASP A 268 3.10 -27.66 -15.37
CA ASP A 268 1.80 -27.64 -16.04
C ASP A 268 1.21 -26.23 -15.99
N ARG A 269 0.74 -25.74 -17.13
CA ARG A 269 0.04 -24.45 -17.23
C ARG A 269 -1.39 -24.63 -16.74
N VAL A 270 -1.77 -23.73 -15.85
CA VAL A 270 -3.11 -23.68 -15.28
C VAL A 270 -3.89 -22.58 -15.97
N ALA A 271 -4.94 -22.96 -16.67
CA ALA A 271 -5.90 -22.05 -17.30
C ALA A 271 -7.22 -22.02 -16.54
N VAL A 272 -7.95 -20.93 -16.71
CA VAL A 272 -9.34 -20.81 -16.28
C VAL A 272 -10.23 -20.73 -17.52
N ASP A 273 -11.40 -21.36 -17.45
CA ASP A 273 -12.46 -21.19 -18.45
C ASP A 273 -12.97 -19.75 -18.47
N LEU A 274 -12.94 -19.13 -19.65
CA LEU A 274 -13.41 -17.76 -19.91
C LEU A 274 -14.70 -17.76 -20.75
N ASN A 275 -15.36 -18.91 -20.90
CA ASN A 275 -16.56 -19.08 -21.69
C ASN A 275 -17.82 -19.11 -20.82
N GLU A 276 -17.81 -19.90 -19.75
CA GLU A 276 -18.98 -20.04 -18.86
C GLU A 276 -19.03 -18.95 -17.75
N PRO A 277 -20.22 -18.65 -17.21
CA PRO A 277 -20.36 -17.70 -16.11
C PRO A 277 -19.81 -18.28 -14.79
N HIS A 278 -18.64 -17.80 -14.38
CA HIS A 278 -17.98 -18.20 -13.14
C HIS A 278 -18.10 -17.14 -12.03
N ILE A 279 -18.27 -17.60 -10.79
CA ILE A 279 -18.08 -16.75 -9.60
C ILE A 279 -16.68 -17.00 -9.07
N VAL A 280 -15.83 -15.98 -9.12
CA VAL A 280 -14.43 -16.05 -8.68
C VAL A 280 -14.23 -15.18 -7.44
N PHE A 281 -13.68 -15.76 -6.38
CA PHE A 281 -13.29 -15.04 -5.17
C PHE A 281 -11.78 -15.05 -4.99
N VAL A 282 -11.15 -13.86 -4.99
CA VAL A 282 -9.71 -13.70 -4.84
C VAL A 282 -9.39 -13.14 -3.46
N CYS A 283 -8.72 -13.94 -2.62
CA CYS A 283 -8.35 -13.56 -1.26
C CYS A 283 -6.84 -13.71 -1.00
N GLY A 284 -6.31 -12.90 -0.08
CA GLY A 284 -4.89 -12.91 0.26
C GLY A 284 -4.48 -11.67 1.05
N LYS A 285 -3.31 -11.74 1.70
CA LYS A 285 -2.73 -10.63 2.48
C LYS A 285 -2.53 -9.38 1.63
N GLN A 286 -2.37 -8.22 2.26
CA GLN A 286 -2.03 -6.99 1.52
C GLN A 286 -0.71 -7.19 0.76
N GLY A 287 -0.68 -6.76 -0.51
CA GLY A 287 0.47 -6.95 -1.40
C GLY A 287 0.63 -8.36 -1.97
N SER A 288 -0.34 -9.27 -1.80
CA SER A 288 -0.28 -10.63 -2.38
C SER A 288 -0.63 -10.71 -3.87
N GLY A 289 -0.82 -9.58 -4.55
CA GLY A 289 -1.15 -9.56 -5.99
C GLY A 289 -2.64 -9.78 -6.34
N LYS A 290 -3.59 -9.57 -5.41
CA LYS A 290 -5.03 -9.77 -5.68
C LYS A 290 -5.54 -8.97 -6.89
N GLY A 291 -5.30 -7.66 -6.90
CA GLY A 291 -5.67 -6.79 -8.02
C GLY A 291 -4.96 -7.17 -9.31
N TYR A 292 -3.72 -7.65 -9.20
CA TYR A 292 -2.94 -8.13 -10.33
C TYR A 292 -3.57 -9.38 -10.97
N THR A 293 -4.01 -10.36 -10.16
CA THR A 293 -4.75 -11.54 -10.65
C THR A 293 -6.04 -11.15 -11.36
N ILE A 294 -6.80 -10.21 -10.79
CA ILE A 294 -8.03 -9.69 -11.42
C ILE A 294 -7.69 -8.96 -12.71
N GLY A 295 -6.63 -8.15 -12.72
CA GLY A 295 -6.15 -7.41 -13.90
C GLY A 295 -5.80 -8.35 -15.06
N VAL A 296 -5.07 -9.43 -14.80
CA VAL A 296 -4.73 -10.45 -15.81
C VAL A 296 -6.00 -11.09 -16.39
N LEU A 297 -6.99 -11.43 -15.56
CA LEU A 297 -8.29 -11.94 -16.04
C LEU A 297 -9.01 -10.90 -16.92
N ILE A 298 -9.01 -9.64 -16.50
CA ILE A 298 -9.62 -8.53 -17.26
C ILE A 298 -8.93 -8.36 -18.62
N GLU A 299 -7.61 -8.33 -18.66
CA GLU A 299 -6.85 -8.22 -19.91
C GLU A 299 -7.20 -9.38 -20.86
N MET A 300 -7.21 -10.61 -20.36
CA MET A 300 -7.57 -11.77 -21.18
C MET A 300 -9.02 -11.65 -21.69
N LEU A 301 -9.98 -11.33 -20.82
CA LEU A 301 -11.39 -11.16 -21.19
C LEU A 301 -11.63 -10.03 -22.19
N LEU A 302 -10.84 -8.96 -22.16
CA LEU A 302 -10.97 -7.81 -23.07
C LEU A 302 -10.17 -7.97 -24.37
N SER A 303 -9.37 -9.02 -24.49
CA SER A 303 -8.50 -9.28 -25.64
C SER A 303 -9.12 -10.28 -26.63
N LYS A 304 -8.69 -10.22 -27.89
CA LYS A 304 -8.69 -11.43 -28.75
C LYS A 304 -7.54 -12.33 -28.30
N THR A 305 -7.51 -13.59 -28.75
CA THR A 305 -6.44 -14.56 -28.47
C THR A 305 -5.06 -13.90 -28.33
N ILE A 306 -4.48 -13.97 -27.13
CA ILE A 306 -3.11 -13.57 -26.87
C ILE A 306 -2.23 -14.81 -27.04
N PRO A 307 -1.26 -14.81 -28.00
CA PRO A 307 -0.39 -15.95 -28.22
C PRO A 307 0.25 -16.43 -26.91
N LYS A 308 0.18 -17.75 -26.67
CA LYS A 308 0.70 -18.44 -25.47
C LYS A 308 0.07 -18.07 -24.12
N ILE A 309 -0.93 -17.18 -24.06
CA ILE A 309 -1.58 -16.74 -22.82
C ILE A 309 -3.08 -17.01 -22.80
N SER A 310 -3.82 -16.64 -23.83
CA SER A 310 -5.28 -16.77 -23.84
C SER A 310 -5.82 -17.10 -25.21
N GLN A 311 -6.93 -17.81 -25.25
CA GLN A 311 -7.74 -18.00 -26.45
C GLN A 311 -9.10 -17.37 -26.19
N VAL A 312 -9.40 -16.28 -26.89
CA VAL A 312 -10.66 -15.55 -26.72
C VAL A 312 -11.18 -15.19 -28.10
N LYS A 313 -12.36 -15.71 -28.43
CA LYS A 313 -13.04 -15.45 -29.71
C LYS A 313 -13.75 -14.11 -29.67
N LYS A 314 -14.48 -13.85 -28.60
CA LYS A 314 -15.27 -12.64 -28.41
C LYS A 314 -14.88 -11.97 -27.08
N PRO A 315 -14.24 -10.79 -27.13
CA PRO A 315 -13.98 -10.01 -25.94
C PRO A 315 -15.26 -9.74 -25.15
N ALA A 316 -15.17 -9.82 -23.83
CA ALA A 316 -16.25 -9.49 -22.92
C ALA A 316 -16.39 -7.98 -22.75
N THR A 317 -17.49 -7.55 -22.12
CA THR A 317 -17.58 -6.23 -21.50
C THR A 317 -17.35 -6.41 -20.00
N VAL A 318 -16.31 -5.77 -19.48
CA VAL A 318 -15.96 -5.84 -18.05
C VAL A 318 -16.40 -4.56 -17.37
N ILE A 319 -17.13 -4.68 -16.25
CA ILE A 319 -17.50 -3.56 -15.38
C ILE A 319 -16.77 -3.74 -14.05
N VAL A 320 -16.00 -2.73 -13.66
CA VAL A 320 -15.26 -2.72 -12.39
C VAL A 320 -15.89 -1.67 -11.47
N PHE A 321 -16.42 -2.13 -10.33
CA PHE A 321 -16.86 -1.23 -9.27
C PHE A 321 -15.69 -0.93 -8.34
N HIS A 322 -15.32 0.34 -8.24
CA HIS A 322 -14.26 0.78 -7.35
C HIS A 322 -14.79 1.91 -6.46
N LYS A 323 -14.66 1.72 -5.15
CA LYS A 323 -14.89 2.78 -4.17
C LYS A 323 -13.54 3.44 -3.87
N PRO A 324 -13.29 4.67 -4.36
CA PRO A 324 -12.04 5.35 -4.08
C PRO A 324 -11.91 5.62 -2.58
N ARG A 325 -10.67 5.57 -2.09
CA ARG A 325 -10.30 6.24 -0.84
C ARG A 325 -9.91 7.67 -1.20
N GLU A 326 -10.08 8.61 -0.29
CA GLU A 326 -9.65 9.99 -0.50
C GLU A 326 -8.20 9.99 -1.00
N ASP A 327 -8.00 10.60 -2.16
CA ASP A 327 -6.71 10.79 -2.84
C ASP A 327 -5.91 9.58 -3.34
N VAL A 328 -6.51 8.38 -3.39
CA VAL A 328 -5.82 7.18 -3.93
C VAL A 328 -6.44 6.71 -5.24
N ARG A 329 -5.60 6.57 -6.27
CA ARG A 329 -5.98 5.99 -7.58
C ARG A 329 -6.42 4.53 -7.43
N SER A 330 -7.32 4.08 -8.30
CA SER A 330 -7.67 2.65 -8.38
C SER A 330 -6.46 1.81 -8.77
N GLU A 331 -6.39 0.56 -8.31
CA GLU A 331 -5.34 -0.41 -8.70
C GLU A 331 -5.23 -0.63 -10.23
N PHE A 332 -6.28 -0.26 -10.99
CA PHE A 332 -6.35 -0.38 -12.45
C PHE A 332 -6.06 0.93 -13.19
N TRP A 333 -5.49 1.95 -12.54
CA TRP A 333 -5.24 3.26 -13.16
C TRP A 333 -4.33 3.19 -14.40
N SER A 334 -3.35 2.29 -14.39
CA SER A 334 -2.37 2.11 -15.47
C SER A 334 -2.72 0.97 -16.43
N ILE A 335 -3.95 0.44 -16.42
CA ILE A 335 -4.31 -0.78 -17.16
C ILE A 335 -4.24 -0.62 -18.70
N ILE A 336 -4.16 0.63 -19.19
CA ILE A 336 -3.98 0.94 -20.62
C ILE A 336 -2.52 0.89 -21.07
N ASP A 337 -1.58 0.75 -20.15
CA ASP A 337 -0.15 0.71 -20.44
C ASP A 337 0.42 -0.70 -20.24
N PRO A 338 1.33 -1.13 -21.11
CA PRO A 338 2.03 -2.40 -20.89
C PRO A 338 2.83 -2.31 -19.59
N ASN A 339 2.95 -3.44 -18.89
CA ASN A 339 3.76 -3.49 -17.68
C ASN A 339 5.24 -3.17 -17.98
N LEU A 340 5.74 -2.09 -17.37
CA LEU A 340 7.12 -1.62 -17.52
C LEU A 340 8.05 -2.14 -16.41
N ASN A 341 7.54 -2.90 -15.43
CA ASN A 341 8.37 -3.52 -14.41
C ASN A 341 9.24 -4.60 -15.05
N PHE A 342 10.55 -4.32 -15.14
CA PHE A 342 11.53 -5.22 -15.77
C PHE A 342 11.53 -6.62 -15.16
N SER A 343 11.40 -6.74 -13.83
CA SER A 343 11.41 -8.04 -13.15
C SER A 343 10.20 -8.90 -13.52
N GLU A 344 9.02 -8.29 -13.59
CA GLU A 344 7.77 -8.96 -13.96
C GLU A 344 7.74 -9.30 -15.45
N ALA A 345 8.23 -8.39 -16.30
CA ALA A 345 8.38 -8.62 -17.73
C ALA A 345 9.37 -9.77 -18.02
N GLN A 346 10.47 -9.84 -17.28
CA GLN A 346 11.44 -10.92 -17.41
C GLN A 346 10.83 -12.26 -16.97
N VAL A 347 10.06 -12.31 -15.88
CA VAL A 347 9.33 -13.51 -15.46
C VAL A 347 8.31 -13.94 -16.53
N LEU A 348 7.54 -13.00 -17.10
CA LEU A 348 6.61 -13.30 -18.19
C LEU A 348 7.34 -13.91 -19.40
N LYS A 349 8.52 -13.37 -19.73
CA LYS A 349 9.36 -13.86 -20.82
C LYS A 349 9.96 -15.23 -20.53
N ASP A 350 10.53 -15.45 -19.35
CA ASP A 350 11.20 -16.69 -19.00
C ASP A 350 10.22 -17.85 -18.80
N VAL A 351 9.04 -17.56 -18.21
CA VAL A 351 8.06 -18.59 -17.85
C VAL A 351 7.11 -18.92 -18.99
N TYR A 352 6.70 -17.92 -19.77
CA TYR A 352 5.67 -18.05 -20.80
C TYR A 352 6.15 -17.71 -22.22
N ASP A 353 7.36 -17.17 -22.39
CA ASP A 353 7.91 -16.72 -23.67
C ASP A 353 7.06 -15.64 -24.35
N VAL A 354 6.55 -14.70 -23.53
CA VAL A 354 5.69 -13.58 -23.95
C VAL A 354 6.28 -12.27 -23.44
N ALA A 355 6.05 -11.18 -24.17
CA ALA A 355 6.44 -9.83 -23.78
C ALA A 355 5.20 -9.02 -23.36
N PRO A 356 5.34 -8.04 -22.44
CA PRO A 356 4.26 -7.12 -22.12
C PRO A 356 3.75 -6.41 -23.36
N GLN A 357 2.43 -6.30 -23.49
CA GLN A 357 1.78 -5.64 -24.62
C GLN A 357 0.60 -4.81 -24.14
N ARG A 358 0.27 -3.77 -24.91
CA ARG A 358 -0.93 -2.96 -24.66
C ARG A 358 -2.16 -3.70 -25.16
N VAL A 359 -2.96 -4.22 -24.23
CA VAL A 359 -4.21 -4.95 -24.52
C VAL A 359 -5.42 -4.02 -24.53
N ILE A 360 -5.47 -3.11 -23.55
CA ILE A 360 -6.55 -2.14 -23.36
C ILE A 360 -6.05 -0.78 -23.88
N THR A 361 -6.92 -0.02 -24.53
CA THR A 361 -6.61 1.30 -25.08
C THR A 361 -7.55 2.36 -24.51
N ALA A 362 -7.19 3.63 -24.66
CA ALA A 362 -8.05 4.73 -24.26
C ALA A 362 -9.43 4.74 -24.98
N ASP A 363 -9.55 4.06 -26.12
CA ASP A 363 -10.81 4.00 -26.89
C ASP A 363 -11.80 2.96 -26.33
N ASN A 364 -11.30 1.88 -25.73
CA ASN A 364 -12.12 0.79 -25.19
C ASN A 364 -12.18 0.78 -23.65
N PHE A 365 -11.47 1.70 -22.99
CA PHE A 365 -11.53 1.94 -21.54
C PHE A 365 -12.30 3.23 -21.23
N ARG A 366 -13.30 3.16 -20.34
CA ARG A 366 -14.11 4.30 -19.94
C ARG A 366 -14.21 4.37 -18.42
N ILE A 367 -14.14 5.60 -17.90
CA ILE A 367 -14.32 5.86 -16.48
C ILE A 367 -15.68 6.52 -16.26
N PHE A 368 -16.46 5.97 -15.33
CA PHE A 368 -17.76 6.51 -14.93
C PHE A 368 -17.68 6.93 -13.46
N ILE A 369 -17.95 8.20 -13.19
CA ILE A 369 -17.83 8.81 -11.84
C ILE A 369 -19.11 9.55 -11.46
N ASP A 370 -19.31 9.73 -10.16
CA ASP A 370 -20.46 10.46 -9.62
C ASP A 370 -20.62 11.85 -10.29
N PRO A 371 -21.85 12.32 -10.59
CA PRO A 371 -22.06 13.60 -11.28
C PRO A 371 -21.44 14.81 -10.58
N PHE A 372 -21.50 14.88 -9.25
CA PHE A 372 -20.88 15.97 -8.50
C PHE A 372 -19.35 15.90 -8.59
N VAL A 373 -18.77 14.71 -8.50
CA VAL A 373 -17.32 14.51 -8.70
C VAL A 373 -16.92 14.81 -10.15
N TYR A 374 -17.75 14.46 -11.12
CA TYR A 374 -17.50 14.74 -12.54
C TYR A 374 -17.41 16.25 -12.83
N GLU A 375 -18.30 17.04 -12.25
CA GLU A 375 -18.31 18.49 -12.42
C GLU A 375 -17.05 19.16 -11.83
N ASN A 376 -16.60 18.68 -10.67
CA ASN A 376 -15.51 19.30 -9.91
C ASN A 376 -14.11 18.74 -10.23
N GLU A 377 -13.99 17.44 -10.52
CA GLU A 377 -12.69 16.73 -10.55
C GLU A 377 -12.42 15.92 -11.83
N ARG A 378 -13.25 16.01 -12.88
CA ARG A 378 -13.05 15.19 -14.10
C ARG A 378 -11.64 15.25 -14.71
N ALA A 379 -10.96 16.40 -14.62
CA ALA A 379 -9.64 16.58 -15.22
C ALA A 379 -8.61 15.66 -14.58
N ARG A 380 -8.67 15.52 -13.24
CA ARG A 380 -7.83 14.60 -12.46
C ARG A 380 -8.02 13.16 -12.92
N PHE A 381 -9.25 12.71 -13.09
CA PHE A 381 -9.53 11.34 -13.56
C PHE A 381 -9.07 11.11 -15.01
N VAL A 382 -9.17 12.11 -15.87
CA VAL A 382 -8.68 11.99 -17.25
C VAL A 382 -7.15 11.88 -17.28
N GLU A 383 -6.46 12.65 -16.45
CA GLU A 383 -5.01 12.59 -16.31
C GLU A 383 -4.55 11.27 -15.69
N ASP A 384 -5.16 10.87 -14.58
CA ASP A 384 -4.79 9.68 -13.81
C ASP A 384 -4.97 8.37 -14.59
N TYR A 385 -6.00 8.28 -15.43
CA TYR A 385 -6.38 7.05 -16.14
C TYR A 385 -6.07 7.09 -17.64
N GLY A 386 -5.62 8.24 -18.17
CA GLY A 386 -5.32 8.41 -19.59
C GLY A 386 -6.50 8.17 -20.54
N THR A 387 -7.75 8.27 -20.04
CA THR A 387 -8.97 8.08 -20.84
C THR A 387 -10.06 9.09 -20.48
N LYS A 388 -11.12 9.15 -21.28
CA LYS A 388 -12.28 10.02 -21.04
C LYS A 388 -13.09 9.53 -19.83
N ALA A 389 -13.39 10.47 -18.94
CA ALA A 389 -14.35 10.30 -17.86
C ALA A 389 -15.78 10.69 -18.31
N TYR A 390 -16.77 10.06 -17.69
CA TYR A 390 -18.20 10.28 -17.93
C TYR A 390 -18.94 10.34 -16.58
N PRO A 391 -20.00 11.15 -16.45
CA PRO A 391 -20.85 11.13 -15.27
C PRO A 391 -21.72 9.87 -15.30
N ILE A 392 -21.84 9.18 -14.16
CA ILE A 392 -22.82 8.11 -13.97
C ILE A 392 -24.12 8.71 -13.44
N ALA A 393 -25.03 9.01 -14.35
CA ALA A 393 -26.35 9.53 -14.00
C ALA A 393 -27.43 8.75 -14.74
N ILE A 394 -28.53 8.49 -14.03
CA ILE A 394 -29.77 8.04 -14.65
C ILE A 394 -30.58 9.29 -14.97
N ASN A 395 -30.94 9.47 -16.24
CA ASN A 395 -31.85 10.56 -16.60
C ASN A 395 -33.24 10.25 -15.98
N PRO A 396 -33.81 11.13 -15.13
CA PRO A 396 -35.11 10.89 -14.50
C PRO A 396 -36.24 10.62 -15.50
N SER A 397 -36.14 11.16 -16.72
CA SER A 397 -37.12 10.92 -17.79
C SER A 397 -37.12 9.48 -18.31
N ARG A 398 -36.12 8.67 -17.94
CA ARG A 398 -36.04 7.24 -18.28
C ARG A 398 -36.60 6.33 -17.19
N LEU A 399 -36.92 6.88 -16.02
CA LEU A 399 -37.53 6.13 -14.92
C LEU A 399 -39.01 5.92 -15.20
N THR A 400 -39.45 4.67 -15.13
CA THR A 400 -40.87 4.32 -15.17
C THR A 400 -41.52 4.59 -13.82
N ALA A 401 -42.86 4.60 -13.78
CA ALA A 401 -43.61 4.74 -12.52
C ALA A 401 -43.24 3.66 -11.48
N GLU A 402 -42.82 2.48 -11.93
CA GLU A 402 -42.40 1.37 -11.07
C GLU A 402 -40.98 1.54 -10.50
N ASP A 403 -40.11 2.29 -11.19
CA ASP A 403 -38.72 2.52 -10.74
C ASP A 403 -38.64 3.54 -9.60
N TRP A 404 -39.54 4.52 -9.59
CA TRP A 404 -39.56 5.62 -8.61
C TRP A 404 -39.66 5.15 -7.15
N PRO A 405 -40.54 4.19 -6.77
CA PRO A 405 -40.54 3.61 -5.44
C PRO A 405 -39.18 3.05 -4.99
N TYR A 406 -38.44 2.38 -5.88
CA TYR A 406 -37.13 1.83 -5.54
C TYR A 406 -36.09 2.94 -5.32
N VAL A 407 -36.02 3.91 -6.23
CA VAL A 407 -35.10 5.05 -6.13
C VAL A 407 -35.33 5.82 -4.82
N LEU A 408 -36.59 6.09 -4.47
CA LEU A 408 -36.96 6.79 -3.24
C LEU A 408 -36.77 5.95 -1.98
N SER A 409 -36.84 4.62 -2.07
CA SER A 409 -36.64 3.72 -0.93
C SER A 409 -35.19 3.69 -0.43
N ILE A 410 -34.22 3.86 -1.34
CA ILE A 410 -32.78 3.81 -1.04
C ILE A 410 -32.32 5.06 -0.23
N GLY A 411 -33.07 6.16 -0.29
CA GLY A 411 -32.79 7.40 0.46
C GLY A 411 -33.21 7.39 1.94
N ARG A 412 -33.92 6.36 2.42
CA ARG A 412 -34.24 6.23 3.84
C ARG A 412 -33.03 5.68 4.60
N LYS A 413 -32.21 6.58 5.13
CA LYS A 413 -31.29 6.25 6.24
C LYS A 413 -32.13 5.65 7.38
N GLY A 414 -31.86 4.38 7.71
CA GLY A 414 -32.25 3.78 8.99
C GLY A 414 -31.36 4.27 10.11
#